data_AF-A0AA97NLW7-F1
#
_entry.id   AF-A0AA97NLW7-F1
#
_cell.length_a   1.000
_cell.length_b   1.000
_cell.length_c   1.000
_cell.angle_alpha   90.00
_cell.angle_beta   90.00
_cell.angle_gamma   90.00
#
_symmetry.space_group_name_H-M   'P 1'
#
loop_
_entity.id
_entity.type
_entity.pdbx_description
1 polymer ?
#
loop_
_entity_poly.entity_id
_entity_poly.type
_entity_poly.pdbx_seq_one_letter_code
_entity_poly.pdbx_strand_id
1 'polypeptide(L)'
;MNGDLPQETIFTDWHHPRRKWPWHKFQLKPNALYTTLHERFNTRTCPIQDPHAFLFDVRSCAHESNDVDEFYARLEERRDERVRELEEVWENVTDLMVFDERGLPSNRIWTCKQCNNSSGISEATTPCEPVSTNDTPDVRSLWFFNMIQTMSFDSMVRFFDGFVREARKERD
;
A
#
# COMPACT_ATOMS: atom_id res chain seq x y z
N MET A 1 0.91 10.07 -15.23
CA MET A 1 0.00 9.04 -15.75
C MET A 1 -1.16 8.98 -14.79
N ASN A 2 -2.32 9.46 -15.20
CA ASN A 2 -3.54 9.27 -14.43
C ASN A 2 -3.83 7.78 -14.50
N GLY A 3 -3.60 7.05 -13.40
CA GLY A 3 -3.88 5.63 -13.34
C GLY A 3 -5.33 5.40 -13.74
N ASP A 4 -5.54 4.50 -14.71
CA ASP A 4 -6.89 4.14 -15.13
C ASP A 4 -7.69 3.70 -13.90
N LEU A 5 -8.85 4.32 -13.71
CA LEU A 5 -9.79 3.92 -12.66
C LEU A 5 -10.04 2.42 -12.78
N PRO A 6 -10.07 1.66 -11.67
CA PRO A 6 -10.29 0.22 -11.71
C PRO A 6 -11.58 -0.08 -12.49
N GLN A 7 -11.44 -0.73 -13.65
CA GLN A 7 -12.57 -1.09 -14.49
C GLN A 7 -13.49 -2.09 -13.75
N GLU A 8 -14.78 -1.98 -14.02
CA GLU A 8 -15.90 -2.73 -13.42
C GLU A 8 -15.76 -4.27 -13.47
N THR A 9 -14.81 -4.80 -14.24
CA THR A 9 -14.80 -6.19 -14.70
C THR A 9 -13.90 -7.16 -13.94
N ILE A 10 -13.12 -6.72 -12.94
CA ILE A 10 -12.34 -7.66 -12.10
C ILE A 10 -13.10 -8.08 -10.82
N PHE A 11 -14.20 -7.39 -10.48
CA PHE A 11 -14.95 -7.55 -9.22
C PHE A 11 -16.46 -7.79 -9.41
N THR A 12 -16.90 -8.44 -10.49
CA THR A 12 -18.34 -8.70 -10.74
C THR A 12 -18.90 -9.81 -9.85
N ASP A 13 -19.20 -9.47 -8.59
CA ASP A 13 -20.39 -9.98 -7.90
C ASP A 13 -21.01 -8.82 -7.12
N TRP A 14 -21.77 -8.01 -7.85
CA TRP A 14 -22.56 -6.89 -7.34
C TRP A 14 -23.58 -7.34 -6.26
N HIS A 15 -23.94 -8.62 -6.26
CA HIS A 15 -24.93 -9.18 -5.34
C HIS A 15 -24.33 -9.65 -4.02
N HIS A 16 -23.00 -9.76 -3.90
CA HIS A 16 -22.37 -10.25 -2.69
C HIS A 16 -22.65 -9.29 -1.50
N PRO A 17 -23.29 -9.74 -0.42
CA PRO A 17 -23.66 -8.87 0.72
C PRO A 17 -22.46 -8.13 1.31
N ARG A 18 -21.27 -8.77 1.25
CA ARG A 18 -20.00 -8.21 1.72
C ARG A 18 -19.47 -7.04 0.88
N ARG A 19 -20.06 -6.72 -0.28
CA ARG A 19 -19.68 -5.58 -1.14
C ARG A 19 -20.70 -4.43 -1.16
N LYS A 20 -21.84 -4.56 -0.48
CA LYS A 20 -22.89 -3.52 -0.43
C LYS A 20 -22.60 -2.44 0.62
N TRP A 21 -22.75 -1.18 0.27
CA TRP A 21 -22.74 -0.06 1.21
C TRP A 21 -24.06 0.72 1.07
N PRO A 22 -24.51 1.48 2.09
CA PRO A 22 -25.86 2.08 2.10
C PRO A 22 -25.94 3.36 1.24
N TRP A 23 -25.58 3.25 -0.04
CA TRP A 23 -25.54 4.36 -1.02
C TRP A 23 -26.87 5.13 -1.13
N HIS A 24 -27.99 4.41 -1.00
CA HIS A 24 -29.34 4.96 -1.12
C HIS A 24 -29.66 5.98 -0.03
N LYS A 25 -29.05 5.86 1.15
CA LYS A 25 -29.18 6.80 2.27
C LYS A 25 -28.74 8.21 1.88
N PHE A 26 -27.79 8.31 0.97
CA PHE A 26 -27.16 9.57 0.54
C PHE A 26 -27.54 9.96 -0.89
N GLN A 27 -28.50 9.27 -1.51
CA GLN A 27 -28.91 9.48 -2.91
C GLN A 27 -27.74 9.32 -3.90
N LEU A 28 -26.72 8.53 -3.53
CA LEU A 28 -25.55 8.29 -4.37
C LEU A 28 -25.76 7.09 -5.27
N LYS A 29 -25.04 7.04 -6.40
CA LYS A 29 -25.04 5.83 -7.22
C LYS A 29 -24.26 4.73 -6.51
N PRO A 30 -24.65 3.47 -6.67
CA PRO A 30 -23.95 2.39 -6.02
C PRO A 30 -22.47 2.26 -6.41
N ASN A 31 -22.15 2.56 -7.68
CA ASN A 31 -20.79 2.57 -8.22
C ASN A 31 -19.97 3.81 -7.82
N ALA A 32 -20.55 4.77 -7.06
CA ALA A 32 -19.81 5.91 -6.52
C ALA A 32 -18.61 5.46 -5.67
N LEU A 33 -18.70 4.30 -5.02
CA LEU A 33 -17.60 3.68 -4.27
C LEU A 33 -16.31 3.53 -5.08
N TYR A 34 -16.41 3.19 -6.37
CA TYR A 34 -15.26 2.93 -7.25
C TYR A 34 -14.94 4.11 -8.19
N THR A 35 -15.76 5.15 -8.13
CA THR A 35 -15.65 6.33 -9.00
C THR A 35 -15.47 7.57 -8.13
N THR A 36 -16.53 8.33 -7.89
CA THR A 36 -16.45 9.64 -7.25
C THR A 36 -15.93 9.59 -5.81
N LEU A 37 -16.29 8.57 -5.02
CA LEU A 37 -15.77 8.42 -3.66
C LEU A 37 -14.31 7.96 -3.66
N HIS A 38 -13.95 7.04 -4.55
CA HIS A 38 -12.58 6.55 -4.67
C HIS A 38 -11.63 7.67 -5.07
N GLU A 39 -12.00 8.43 -6.11
CA GLU A 39 -11.22 9.55 -6.62
C GLU A 39 -11.06 10.65 -5.57
N ARG A 40 -12.12 10.96 -4.82
CA ARG A 40 -12.09 12.07 -3.85
C ARG A 40 -11.45 11.70 -2.50
N PHE A 41 -11.71 10.50 -2.00
CA PHE A 41 -11.39 10.13 -0.61
C PHE A 41 -10.38 8.99 -0.49
N ASN A 42 -10.04 8.30 -1.58
CA ASN A 42 -9.07 7.20 -1.57
C ASN A 42 -7.94 7.38 -2.57
N THR A 43 -7.75 8.56 -3.15
CA THR A 43 -6.73 8.80 -4.18
C THR A 43 -5.89 10.03 -3.84
N ARG A 44 -4.57 9.89 -3.98
CA ARG A 44 -3.60 10.99 -4.03
C ARG A 44 -2.83 10.90 -5.34
N THR A 45 -1.55 10.54 -5.30
CA THR A 45 -0.76 10.15 -6.48
C THR A 45 -1.05 8.71 -6.90
N CYS A 46 -1.40 7.87 -5.93
CA CYS A 46 -1.88 6.50 -6.07
C CYS A 46 -3.09 6.31 -5.13
N PRO A 47 -3.81 5.17 -5.24
CA PRO A 47 -4.82 4.83 -4.25
C PRO A 47 -4.20 4.75 -2.84
N ILE A 48 -4.87 5.28 -1.82
CA ILE A 48 -4.40 5.23 -0.43
C ILE A 48 -4.57 3.80 0.10
N GLN A 49 -5.78 3.26 -0.06
CA GLN A 49 -6.14 1.91 0.36
C GLN A 49 -6.55 1.00 -0.81
N ASP A 50 -6.42 -0.30 -0.61
CA ASP A 50 -7.01 -1.28 -1.52
C ASP A 50 -8.55 -1.17 -1.53
N PRO A 51 -9.25 -1.57 -2.61
CA PRO A 51 -10.69 -1.38 -2.72
C PRO A 51 -11.52 -2.02 -1.60
N HIS A 52 -11.04 -3.11 -1.00
CA HIS A 52 -11.74 -3.80 0.08
C HIS A 52 -11.56 -3.07 1.42
N ALA A 53 -10.36 -2.58 1.71
CA ALA A 53 -10.11 -1.74 2.89
C ALA A 53 -10.93 -0.43 2.82
N PHE A 54 -10.92 0.26 1.68
CA PHE A 54 -11.69 1.48 1.48
C PHE A 54 -13.22 1.28 1.65
N LEU A 55 -13.75 0.14 1.18
CA LEU A 55 -15.16 -0.21 1.38
C LEU A 55 -15.55 -0.27 2.87
N PHE A 56 -14.66 -0.73 3.75
CA PHE A 56 -14.96 -0.76 5.18
C PHE A 56 -15.03 0.64 5.79
N ASP A 57 -14.10 1.52 5.41
CA ASP A 57 -14.13 2.91 5.87
C ASP A 57 -15.41 3.62 5.37
N VAL A 58 -15.77 3.44 4.09
CA VAL A 58 -17.04 3.92 3.54
C VAL A 58 -18.24 3.42 4.32
N ARG A 59 -18.27 2.13 4.72
CA ARG A 59 -19.37 1.57 5.51
C ARG A 59 -19.43 2.13 6.92
N SER A 60 -18.29 2.29 7.59
CA SER A 60 -18.23 2.86 8.94
C SER A 60 -18.76 4.29 8.93
N CYS A 61 -18.20 5.14 8.06
CA CYS A 61 -18.64 6.53 7.93
C CYS A 61 -20.13 6.62 7.56
N ALA A 62 -20.59 5.78 6.63
CA ALA A 62 -21.99 5.76 6.23
C ALA A 62 -22.97 5.32 7.35
N HIS A 63 -22.51 4.45 8.25
CA HIS A 63 -23.30 4.02 9.41
C HIS A 63 -23.44 5.17 10.41
N GLU A 64 -22.38 5.96 10.60
CA GLU A 64 -22.27 7.04 11.59
C GLU A 64 -22.81 8.40 11.12
N SER A 65 -23.07 8.58 9.82
CA SER A 65 -23.59 9.83 9.26
C SER A 65 -25.07 9.73 8.92
N ASN A 66 -25.87 10.77 9.14
CA ASN A 66 -27.30 10.78 8.82
C ASN A 66 -27.59 11.30 7.41
N ASP A 67 -26.77 12.23 6.93
CA ASP A 67 -26.87 12.85 5.61
C ASP A 67 -25.54 12.82 4.85
N VAL A 68 -25.57 13.32 3.61
CA VAL A 68 -24.43 13.25 2.69
C VAL A 68 -23.29 14.18 3.09
N ASP A 69 -23.58 15.30 3.74
CA ASP A 69 -22.57 16.28 4.14
C ASP A 69 -21.79 15.75 5.34
N GLU A 70 -22.50 15.19 6.34
CA GLU A 70 -21.88 14.46 7.45
C GLU A 70 -21.05 13.26 6.93
N PHE A 71 -21.54 12.55 5.91
CA PHE A 71 -20.84 11.42 5.33
C PHE A 71 -19.52 11.84 4.65
N TYR A 72 -19.55 12.91 3.87
CA TYR A 72 -18.35 13.44 3.23
C TYR A 72 -17.35 14.03 4.23
N ALA A 73 -17.82 14.72 5.27
CA ALA A 73 -16.95 15.21 6.33
C ALA A 73 -16.21 14.07 7.04
N ARG A 74 -16.93 12.99 7.41
CA ARG A 74 -16.31 11.80 8.01
C ARG A 74 -15.34 11.09 7.09
N LEU A 75 -15.65 10.99 5.79
CA LEU A 75 -14.74 10.38 4.82
C LEU A 75 -13.45 11.20 4.62
N GLU A 76 -13.56 12.52 4.67
CA GLU A 76 -12.39 13.41 4.62
C GLU A 76 -11.50 13.25 5.84
N GLU A 77 -12.09 13.23 7.04
CA GLU A 77 -11.38 12.96 8.28
C GLU A 77 -10.71 11.58 8.25
N ARG A 78 -11.45 10.53 7.87
CA ARG A 78 -10.93 9.16 7.76
C ARG A 78 -9.81 9.03 6.72
N ARG A 79 -9.91 9.73 5.59
CA ARG A 79 -8.82 9.78 4.59
C ARG A 79 -7.54 10.32 5.23
N ASP A 80 -7.65 11.42 5.96
CA ASP A 80 -6.50 12.09 6.55
C ASP A 80 -5.91 11.27 7.72
N GLU A 81 -6.75 10.57 8.49
CA GLU A 81 -6.33 9.55 9.46
C GLU A 81 -5.54 8.42 8.79
N ARG A 82 -6.09 7.80 7.74
CA ARG A 82 -5.45 6.67 7.05
C ARG A 82 -4.12 7.03 6.44
N VAL A 83 -4.03 8.21 5.85
CA VAL A 83 -2.75 8.72 5.36
C VAL A 83 -1.75 8.76 6.49
N ARG A 84 -2.09 9.42 7.61
CA ARG A 84 -1.16 9.65 8.71
C ARG A 84 -0.66 8.34 9.29
N GLU A 85 -1.59 7.39 9.51
CA GLU A 85 -1.26 6.02 9.95
C GLU A 85 -0.30 5.33 8.98
N LEU A 86 -0.57 5.41 7.67
CA LEU A 86 0.27 4.77 6.66
C LEU A 86 1.63 5.45 6.51
N GLU A 87 1.71 6.77 6.61
CA GLU A 87 2.97 7.53 6.60
C GLU A 87 3.83 7.16 7.82
N GLU A 88 3.25 7.09 9.01
CA GLU A 88 3.94 6.65 10.23
C GLU A 88 4.46 5.21 10.12
N VAL A 89 3.61 4.28 9.64
CA VAL A 89 4.04 2.89 9.43
C VAL A 89 5.10 2.82 8.34
N TRP A 90 4.99 3.62 7.28
CA TRP A 90 5.98 3.65 6.20
C TRP A 90 7.34 4.16 6.67
N GLU A 91 7.38 5.22 7.48
CA GLU A 91 8.62 5.70 8.12
C GLU A 91 9.26 4.62 8.98
N ASN A 92 8.47 3.92 9.81
CA ASN A 92 8.98 2.81 10.61
C ASN A 92 9.49 1.63 9.76
N VAL A 93 8.73 1.24 8.73
CA VAL A 93 9.12 0.19 7.79
C VAL A 93 10.44 0.58 7.15
N THR A 94 10.51 1.75 6.51
CA THR A 94 11.72 2.22 5.81
C THR A 94 12.94 2.33 6.74
N ASP A 95 12.78 2.78 7.98
CA ASP A 95 13.85 2.79 8.99
C ASP A 95 14.42 1.37 9.20
N LEU A 96 13.55 0.38 9.43
CA LEU A 96 13.97 -1.03 9.61
C LEU A 96 14.48 -1.70 8.33
N MET A 97 14.10 -1.18 7.16
CA MET A 97 14.62 -1.64 5.87
C MET A 97 16.05 -1.14 5.65
N VAL A 98 16.36 0.07 6.13
CA VAL A 98 17.67 0.71 5.96
C VAL A 98 18.62 0.35 7.09
N PHE A 99 18.14 0.17 8.32
CA PHE A 99 18.96 -0.03 9.51
C PHE A 99 18.63 -1.33 10.28
N ASP A 100 19.66 -1.97 10.84
CA ASP A 100 19.55 -3.09 11.78
C ASP A 100 19.29 -2.60 13.22
N GLU A 101 19.14 -3.53 14.17
CA GLU A 101 18.85 -3.19 15.58
C GLU A 101 19.97 -2.35 16.23
N ARG A 102 21.16 -2.29 15.61
CA ARG A 102 22.33 -1.54 16.06
C ARG A 102 22.50 -0.21 15.32
N GLY A 103 21.57 0.15 14.44
CA GLY A 103 21.65 1.36 13.61
C GLY A 103 22.63 1.25 12.44
N LEU A 104 23.07 0.05 12.06
CA LEU A 104 23.95 -0.19 10.92
C LEU A 104 23.13 -0.53 9.66
N PRO A 105 23.67 -0.36 8.44
CA PRO A 105 22.97 -0.73 7.22
C PRO A 105 22.41 -2.16 7.24
N SER A 106 21.12 -2.30 6.94
CA SER A 106 20.38 -3.56 6.95
C SER A 106 20.47 -4.31 5.63
N ASN A 107 20.39 -5.64 5.70
CA ASN A 107 20.37 -6.52 4.52
C ASN A 107 18.98 -6.98 4.09
N ARG A 108 17.92 -6.38 4.62
CA ARG A 108 16.54 -6.89 4.49
C ARG A 108 15.92 -6.71 3.11
N ILE A 109 16.39 -5.74 2.31
CA ILE A 109 15.69 -5.39 1.06
C ILE A 109 16.55 -5.34 -0.19
N TRP A 110 17.85 -5.04 -0.11
CA TRP A 110 18.65 -4.86 -1.34
C TRP A 110 20.13 -5.22 -1.28
N THR A 111 20.66 -5.80 -0.19
CA THR A 111 22.06 -6.22 -0.21
C THR A 111 22.16 -7.72 -0.35
N CYS A 112 22.77 -8.18 -1.44
CA CYS A 112 23.31 -9.53 -1.48
C CYS A 112 24.12 -9.78 -0.21
N LYS A 113 23.95 -10.96 0.43
CA LYS A 113 24.74 -11.34 1.61
C LYS A 113 26.26 -11.22 1.36
N GLN A 114 26.71 -11.40 0.11
CA GLN A 114 28.12 -11.22 -0.29
C GLN A 114 28.55 -9.75 -0.22
N CYS A 115 27.69 -8.81 -0.62
CA CYS A 115 27.94 -7.37 -0.52
C CYS A 115 27.84 -6.84 0.92
N ASN A 116 27.06 -7.50 1.78
CA ASN A 116 26.89 -7.09 3.19
C ASN A 116 27.93 -7.67 4.15
N ASN A 117 28.57 -8.80 3.80
CA ASN A 117 29.64 -9.40 4.63
C ASN A 117 31.01 -8.72 4.44
N SER A 118 31.14 -7.81 3.47
CA SER A 118 32.35 -7.01 3.30
C SER A 118 32.16 -5.70 4.06
N SER A 119 32.79 -5.60 5.22
CA SER A 119 32.87 -4.40 6.09
C SER A 119 33.59 -3.20 5.45
N GLY A 120 33.66 -3.16 4.13
CA GLY A 120 34.14 -2.07 3.31
C GLY A 120 33.44 -2.25 1.98
N ILE A 121 32.81 -1.16 1.52
CA ILE A 121 32.21 -0.98 0.19
C ILE A 121 32.88 -1.96 -0.79
N SER A 122 32.24 -3.10 -1.05
CA SER A 122 32.76 -4.02 -2.06
C SER A 122 32.77 -3.21 -3.35
N GLU A 123 33.94 -3.14 -4.00
CA GLU A 123 34.03 -2.57 -5.34
C GLU A 123 32.87 -3.14 -6.16
N ALA A 124 32.11 -2.26 -6.79
CA ALA A 124 30.83 -2.51 -7.46
C ALA A 124 30.89 -3.54 -8.61
N THR A 125 31.98 -4.30 -8.71
CA THR A 125 32.40 -5.15 -9.82
C THR A 125 32.33 -6.65 -9.52
N THR A 126 31.99 -7.10 -8.30
CA THR A 126 31.75 -8.53 -8.06
C THR A 126 30.25 -8.82 -8.21
N PRO A 127 29.79 -9.46 -9.31
CA PRO A 127 28.38 -9.75 -9.51
C PRO A 127 27.94 -10.75 -8.45
N CYS A 128 26.86 -10.42 -7.75
CA CYS A 128 26.21 -11.32 -6.81
C CYS A 128 25.83 -12.61 -7.56
N GLU A 129 26.03 -13.79 -6.98
CA GLU A 129 25.57 -15.02 -7.63
C GLU A 129 24.06 -14.89 -7.96
N PRO A 130 23.65 -15.21 -9.20
CA PRO A 130 22.29 -14.98 -9.63
C PRO A 130 21.33 -15.86 -8.81
N VAL A 131 20.40 -15.21 -8.12
CA VAL A 131 19.34 -15.85 -7.31
C VAL A 131 18.37 -16.68 -8.17
N SER A 132 18.44 -16.56 -9.51
CA SER A 132 17.69 -17.35 -10.49
C SER A 132 18.41 -17.36 -11.83
N THR A 133 18.29 -18.45 -12.58
CA THR A 133 18.75 -18.56 -13.97
C THR A 133 17.83 -17.85 -14.98
N ASN A 134 16.61 -17.49 -14.56
CA ASN A 134 15.56 -17.05 -15.49
C ASN A 134 15.41 -15.53 -15.57
N ASP A 135 15.73 -14.78 -14.49
CA ASP A 135 15.62 -13.32 -14.47
C ASP A 135 16.87 -12.71 -13.83
N THR A 136 17.44 -11.70 -14.49
CA THR A 136 18.51 -10.90 -13.88
C THR A 136 17.96 -10.01 -12.76
N PRO A 137 18.81 -9.57 -11.81
CA PRO A 137 18.40 -8.60 -10.79
C PRO A 137 17.77 -7.33 -11.37
N ASP A 138 18.26 -6.83 -12.52
CA ASP A 138 17.70 -5.65 -13.19
C ASP A 138 16.27 -5.89 -13.69
N VAL A 139 16.01 -7.06 -14.29
CA VAL A 139 14.66 -7.43 -14.76
C VAL A 139 13.70 -7.54 -13.58
N ARG A 140 14.13 -8.12 -12.45
CA ARG A 140 13.33 -8.18 -11.22
C ARG A 140 13.04 -6.80 -10.64
N SER A 141 14.04 -5.93 -10.63
CA SER A 141 13.91 -4.53 -10.19
C SER A 141 12.88 -3.80 -11.05
N LEU A 142 12.99 -3.95 -12.37
CA LEU A 142 12.06 -3.34 -13.33
C LEU A 142 10.62 -3.83 -13.12
N TRP A 143 10.41 -5.15 -12.97
CA TRP A 143 9.08 -5.70 -12.71
C TRP A 143 8.54 -5.25 -11.35
N PHE A 144 9.38 -5.14 -10.34
CA PHE A 144 9.01 -4.56 -9.06
C PHE A 144 8.56 -3.10 -9.20
N PHE A 145 9.33 -2.26 -9.90
CA PHE A 145 8.97 -0.86 -10.16
C PHE A 145 7.67 -0.72 -10.95
N ASN A 146 7.43 -1.60 -11.92
CA ASN A 146 6.17 -1.63 -12.66
C ASN A 146 4.99 -2.07 -11.78
N MET A 147 5.20 -3.05 -10.90
CA MET A 147 4.16 -3.55 -10.00
C MET A 147 3.73 -2.46 -9.00
N ILE A 148 4.69 -1.80 -8.33
CA ILE A 148 4.37 -0.81 -7.31
C ILE A 148 3.65 0.43 -7.85
N GLN A 149 3.77 0.73 -9.15
CA GLN A 149 3.03 1.81 -9.79
C GLN A 149 1.51 1.57 -9.82
N THR A 150 1.09 0.30 -9.69
CA THR A 150 -0.33 -0.09 -9.70
C THR A 150 -0.88 -0.38 -8.32
N MET A 151 -0.03 -0.36 -7.29
CA MET A 151 -0.42 -0.69 -5.92
C MET A 151 -0.99 0.53 -5.19
N SER A 152 -1.93 0.26 -4.29
CA SER A 152 -2.31 1.23 -3.26
C SER A 152 -1.19 1.38 -2.22
N PHE A 153 -1.18 2.53 -1.52
CA PHE A 153 -0.15 2.82 -0.52
C PHE A 153 -0.16 1.80 0.62
N ASP A 154 -1.32 1.41 1.13
CA ASP A 154 -1.44 0.35 2.14
C ASP A 154 -0.91 -1.01 1.67
N SER A 155 -1.12 -1.37 0.41
CA SER A 155 -0.59 -2.61 -0.18
C SER A 155 0.93 -2.55 -0.27
N MET A 156 1.49 -1.39 -0.62
CA MET A 156 2.94 -1.17 -0.66
C MET A 156 3.54 -1.29 0.75
N VAL A 157 2.96 -0.60 1.73
CA VAL A 157 3.36 -0.67 3.14
C VAL A 157 3.30 -2.12 3.62
N ARG A 158 2.18 -2.82 3.39
CA ARG A 158 1.99 -4.22 3.81
C ARG A 158 2.97 -5.19 3.15
N PHE A 159 3.35 -4.96 1.90
CA PHE A 159 4.35 -5.77 1.21
C PHE A 159 5.72 -5.64 1.89
N PHE A 160 6.18 -4.40 2.10
CA PHE A 160 7.49 -4.14 2.71
C PHE A 160 7.54 -4.47 4.19
N ASP A 161 6.43 -4.27 4.90
CA ASP A 161 6.25 -4.70 6.28
C ASP A 161 6.60 -6.18 6.48
N GLY A 162 6.27 -7.04 5.50
CA GLY A 162 6.62 -8.45 5.52
C GLY A 162 8.12 -8.74 5.69
N PHE A 163 9.00 -7.85 5.21
CA PHE A 163 10.46 -8.03 5.31
C PHE A 163 11.03 -7.61 6.66
N VAL A 164 10.34 -6.72 7.37
CA VAL A 164 10.82 -6.12 8.63
C VAL A 164 10.03 -6.57 9.85
N ARG A 165 8.98 -7.37 9.65
CA ARG A 165 8.04 -7.81 10.69
C ARG A 165 8.70 -8.42 11.91
N GLU A 166 9.71 -9.27 11.71
CA GLU A 166 10.42 -9.90 12.83
C GLU A 166 11.30 -8.89 13.58
N ALA A 167 12.00 -8.01 12.88
CA ALA A 167 12.80 -6.95 13.49
C ALA A 167 11.94 -5.96 14.30
N ARG A 168 10.69 -5.70 13.87
CA ARG A 168 9.77 -4.86 14.64
C ARG A 168 9.39 -5.50 15.98
N LYS A 169 9.11 -6.81 16.00
CA LYS A 169 8.77 -7.53 17.25
C LYS A 169 9.88 -7.49 18.29
N GLU A 170 11.13 -7.35 17.87
CA GLU A 170 12.29 -7.30 18.76
C GLU A 170 12.54 -5.89 19.32
N ARG A 171 11.88 -4.86 18.76
CA ARG A 171 12.01 -3.45 19.17
C ARG A 171 10.89 -3.01 20.15
N ASP A 172 9.78 -3.75 20.17
CA ASP A 172 8.62 -3.54 21.06
C ASP A 172 8.75 -4.36 22.38
#